data_AF-A0A956QI76-F1
#
_entry.id   AF-A0A956QI76-F1
#
_cell.length_a   1.000
_cell.length_b   1.000
_cell.length_c   1.000
_cell.angle_alpha   90.00
_cell.angle_beta   90.00
_cell.angle_gamma   90.00
#
_symmetry.space_group_name_H-M   'P 1'
#
loop_
_entity.id
_entity.type
_entity.pdbx_description
1 polymer ?
#
loop_
_entity_poly.entity_id
_entity_poly.type
_entity_poly.pdbx_seq_one_letter_code
_entity_poly.pdbx_strand_id
1 'polypeptide(L)'
;GTGTEDAPAYVPGNLQRILSRMWACDDDKLAQAALLRDALGFLTRLFASIGACACQEFELLDEELEQLWSTTATVGDCRSLLEQSLQRLRPEMKHDLVRQLMAVFFEVDGDTFTPREFTSHLGFGPNKSVAQVVDFCTGLAGAYDEHLPILETWLEAARPTLIECDYHYEAGAQFGQRELVVGYRQYRLRTRMAVRLREARADVAGVSALGAIPLGAPIRPEETSTSGLTALVSELARVEPSSVAKVTPIPMPTLGYKVDYTGFAKDREGRLGHAGKLILFCAGDGVLEGKVTSTNPNLRILPAFFKGEEVRCSFWLDPDEMPQPEGYIEIETANETRKIPIVALLPRSRISDFGRLSLAGMLLAPGVVGFLYLFWVFYSTIRHVQAVLEQFMAFEYRQILRGVPDVALRHTGVGIIDLDVQPKAESAALLFLLFAVLCPLVVTKLFRYYPRNLQRDLGWLYSIGLIFPVLAFLAVWDLPALNHPMLAHHELLFLNYRTHFPYFAAFNLFASAYLFLSVGGRIDAWLGKGPLRVLLPTVLFLGYLAAVFGLVYGRSWLSIW
;
A
#
# COMPACT_ATOMS: atom_id res chain seq x y z
N GLY A 1 -15.51 -28.63 26.85
CA GLY A 1 -15.89 -28.73 25.44
C GLY A 1 -15.45 -27.44 24.81
N THR A 2 -14.51 -27.50 23.89
CA THR A 2 -13.99 -26.35 23.13
C THR A 2 -13.44 -26.94 21.84
N GLY A 3 -14.34 -27.21 20.88
CA GLY A 3 -13.91 -27.35 19.50
C GLY A 3 -13.44 -25.99 19.05
N THR A 4 -12.29 -25.93 18.38
CA THR A 4 -11.92 -24.77 17.58
C THR A 4 -12.98 -24.64 16.51
N GLU A 5 -13.99 -23.79 16.73
CA GLU A 5 -14.94 -23.44 15.69
C GLU A 5 -14.16 -22.74 14.58
N ASP A 6 -14.13 -23.32 13.39
CA ASP A 6 -13.53 -22.65 12.23
C ASP A 6 -14.33 -21.38 11.93
N ALA A 7 -13.61 -20.28 11.65
CA ALA A 7 -14.21 -19.01 11.25
C ALA A 7 -15.25 -19.21 10.15
N PRO A 8 -16.51 -18.76 10.34
CA PRO A 8 -17.60 -19.06 9.42
C PRO A 8 -17.25 -18.62 7.99
N ALA A 9 -17.28 -19.55 7.04
CA ALA A 9 -16.87 -19.30 5.66
C ALA A 9 -17.77 -18.28 4.92
N TYR A 10 -18.95 -17.97 5.47
CA TYR A 10 -19.92 -17.04 4.89
C TYR A 10 -19.66 -15.56 5.24
N VAL A 11 -18.72 -15.26 6.14
CA VAL A 11 -18.41 -13.87 6.48
C VAL A 11 -17.39 -13.26 5.50
N PRO A 12 -17.35 -11.92 5.34
CA PRO A 12 -16.33 -11.27 4.51
C PRO A 12 -14.92 -11.70 4.93
N GLY A 13 -14.02 -11.89 3.95
CA GLY A 13 -12.68 -12.44 4.23
C GLY A 13 -11.86 -11.66 5.27
N ASN A 14 -12.11 -10.37 5.47
CA ASN A 14 -11.50 -9.60 6.56
C ASN A 14 -12.05 -10.00 7.93
N LEU A 15 -13.37 -10.13 8.06
CA LEU A 15 -14.00 -10.59 9.30
C LEU A 15 -13.62 -12.03 9.61
N GLN A 16 -13.56 -12.91 8.59
CA GLN A 16 -13.12 -14.29 8.75
C GLN A 16 -11.73 -14.38 9.38
N ARG A 17 -10.80 -13.52 8.94
CA ARG A 17 -9.44 -13.47 9.50
C ARG A 17 -9.42 -12.96 10.93
N ILE A 18 -10.24 -11.96 11.26
CA ILE A 18 -10.33 -11.44 12.63
C ILE A 18 -10.84 -12.56 13.55
N LEU A 19 -11.94 -13.23 13.17
CA LEU A 19 -12.53 -14.33 13.92
C LEU A 19 -11.54 -15.50 14.06
N SER A 20 -10.87 -15.90 12.98
CA SER A 20 -9.88 -16.99 13.03
C SER A 20 -8.71 -16.67 13.96
N ARG A 21 -8.28 -15.41 14.04
CA ARG A 21 -7.22 -14.98 14.96
C ARG A 21 -7.71 -14.93 16.39
N MET A 22 -8.95 -14.48 16.60
CA MET A 22 -9.57 -14.37 17.91
C MET A 22 -9.69 -15.76 18.54
N TRP A 23 -10.20 -16.73 17.78
CA TRP A 23 -10.39 -18.11 18.24
C TRP A 23 -9.11 -18.94 18.29
N ALA A 24 -8.05 -18.55 17.57
CA ALA A 24 -6.74 -19.18 17.68
C ALA A 24 -5.89 -18.64 18.85
N CYS A 25 -6.35 -17.57 19.51
CA CYS A 25 -5.61 -16.90 20.56
C CYS A 25 -6.09 -17.40 21.92
N ASP A 26 -5.65 -18.57 22.39
CA ASP A 26 -6.20 -19.19 23.61
C ASP A 26 -5.70 -18.57 24.93
N ASP A 27 -4.51 -17.94 24.95
CA ASP A 27 -3.81 -17.58 26.19
C ASP A 27 -3.75 -16.07 26.51
N ASP A 28 -4.21 -15.20 25.60
CA ASP A 28 -4.11 -13.74 25.76
C ASP A 28 -5.48 -13.06 25.68
N LYS A 29 -6.12 -12.91 26.85
CA LYS A 29 -7.43 -12.23 26.98
C LYS A 29 -7.41 -10.78 26.46
N LEU A 30 -6.28 -10.09 26.50
CA LEU A 30 -6.17 -8.72 25.99
C LEU A 30 -6.15 -8.73 24.45
N ALA A 31 -5.41 -9.66 23.84
CA ALA A 31 -5.42 -9.85 22.39
C ALA A 31 -6.80 -10.31 21.89
N GLN A 32 -7.44 -11.24 22.59
CA GLN A 32 -8.82 -11.67 22.29
C GLN A 32 -9.80 -10.49 22.39
N ALA A 33 -9.74 -9.67 23.45
CA ALA A 33 -10.57 -8.49 23.60
C ALA A 33 -10.34 -7.47 22.46
N ALA A 34 -9.08 -7.25 22.06
CA ALA A 34 -8.75 -6.37 20.94
C ALA A 34 -9.31 -6.89 19.60
N LEU A 35 -9.24 -8.19 19.35
CA LEU A 35 -9.78 -8.81 18.14
C LEU A 35 -11.32 -8.83 18.13
N LEU A 36 -11.94 -9.07 19.28
CA LEU A 36 -13.39 -8.96 19.47
C LEU A 36 -13.86 -7.52 19.18
N ARG A 37 -13.11 -6.53 19.66
CA ARG A 37 -13.35 -5.11 19.37
C ARG A 37 -13.25 -4.80 17.87
N ASP A 38 -12.24 -5.33 17.21
CA ASP A 38 -12.06 -5.18 15.77
C ASP A 38 -13.21 -5.86 14.99
N ALA A 39 -13.69 -7.03 15.44
CA ALA A 39 -14.81 -7.76 14.84
C ALA A 39 -16.14 -7.00 14.95
N LEU A 40 -16.50 -6.53 16.16
CA LEU A 40 -17.71 -5.74 16.40
C LEU A 40 -17.66 -4.40 15.66
N GLY A 41 -16.49 -3.74 15.67
CA GLY A 41 -16.27 -2.51 14.92
C GLY A 41 -16.36 -2.72 13.41
N PHE A 42 -15.94 -3.88 12.89
CA PHE A 42 -16.08 -4.22 11.47
C PHE A 42 -17.55 -4.46 11.10
N LEU A 43 -18.28 -5.26 11.89
CA LEU A 43 -19.70 -5.54 11.67
C LEU A 43 -20.54 -4.26 11.67
N THR A 44 -20.29 -3.35 12.63
CA THR A 44 -20.98 -2.07 12.71
C THR A 44 -20.78 -1.24 11.45
N ARG A 45 -19.53 -1.14 10.95
CA ARG A 45 -19.21 -0.42 9.71
C ARG A 45 -19.84 -1.06 8.48
N LEU A 46 -19.78 -2.39 8.40
CA LEU A 46 -20.34 -3.15 7.29
C LEU A 46 -21.84 -2.91 7.16
N PHE A 47 -22.59 -3.13 8.24
CA PHE A 47 -24.04 -2.97 8.21
C PHE A 47 -24.47 -1.50 8.08
N ALA A 48 -23.75 -0.56 8.69
CA ALA A 48 -24.00 0.87 8.47
C ALA A 48 -23.88 1.25 7.00
N SER A 49 -22.85 0.72 6.33
CA SER A 49 -22.60 0.98 4.91
C SER A 49 -23.62 0.29 4.01
N ILE A 50 -24.01 -0.96 4.31
CA ILE A 50 -25.09 -1.67 3.60
C ILE A 50 -26.40 -0.90 3.74
N GLY A 51 -26.73 -0.41 4.95
CA GLY A 51 -27.91 0.41 5.20
C GLY A 51 -27.91 1.71 4.41
N ALA A 52 -26.80 2.44 4.40
CA ALA A 52 -26.67 3.67 3.62
C ALA A 52 -26.78 3.43 2.11
N CYS A 53 -26.16 2.35 1.60
CA CYS A 53 -26.29 1.96 0.19
C CYS A 53 -27.72 1.55 -0.16
N ALA A 54 -28.41 0.84 0.73
CA ALA A 54 -29.82 0.50 0.52
C ALA A 54 -30.69 1.77 0.50
N CYS A 55 -30.43 2.75 1.38
CA CYS A 55 -31.11 4.05 1.33
C CYS A 55 -30.84 4.75 -0.01
N GLN A 56 -29.60 4.72 -0.51
CA GLN A 56 -29.26 5.29 -1.82
C GLN A 56 -30.02 4.61 -2.97
N GLU A 57 -30.07 3.28 -2.97
CA GLU A 57 -30.72 2.48 -4.01
C GLU A 57 -32.24 2.73 -4.08
N PHE A 58 -32.87 2.98 -2.93
CA PHE A 58 -34.31 3.26 -2.84
C PHE A 58 -34.64 4.75 -2.77
N GLU A 59 -33.71 5.64 -3.11
CA GLU A 59 -33.89 7.11 -3.12
C GLU A 59 -34.33 7.69 -1.76
N LEU A 60 -33.92 7.04 -0.66
CA LEU A 60 -34.17 7.45 0.74
C LEU A 60 -32.96 8.14 1.39
N LEU A 61 -31.88 8.35 0.64
CA LEU A 61 -30.68 9.02 1.13
C LEU A 61 -30.86 10.55 1.02
N ASP A 62 -31.16 11.20 2.15
CA ASP A 62 -31.22 12.66 2.25
C ASP A 62 -29.84 13.30 2.50
N GLU A 63 -29.77 14.63 2.39
CA GLU A 63 -28.52 15.38 2.57
C GLU A 63 -27.89 15.15 3.95
N GLU A 64 -28.71 15.00 5.00
CA GLU A 64 -28.23 14.73 6.36
C GLU A 64 -27.55 13.35 6.46
N LEU A 65 -28.19 12.31 5.92
CA LEU A 65 -27.66 10.96 5.92
C LEU A 65 -26.45 10.82 4.99
N GLU A 66 -26.45 11.50 3.84
CA GLU A 66 -25.31 11.55 2.94
C GLU A 66 -24.12 12.27 3.59
N GLN A 67 -24.34 13.39 4.28
CA GLN A 67 -23.31 14.07 5.03
C GLN A 67 -22.75 13.15 6.12
N LEU A 68 -23.61 12.50 6.91
CA LEU A 68 -23.20 11.56 7.94
C LEU A 68 -22.40 10.39 7.36
N TRP A 69 -22.79 9.87 6.19
CA TRP A 69 -22.08 8.81 5.48
C TRP A 69 -20.73 9.28 4.92
N SER A 70 -20.60 10.55 4.52
CA SER A 70 -19.33 11.09 4.04
C SER A 70 -18.32 11.34 5.15
N THR A 71 -18.78 11.70 6.35
CA THR A 71 -17.94 12.08 7.50
C THR A 71 -17.71 10.95 8.50
N THR A 72 -18.24 9.74 8.24
CA THR A 72 -18.24 8.64 9.22
C THR A 72 -16.82 8.12 9.47
N ALA A 73 -16.16 8.52 10.57
CA ALA A 73 -14.82 8.04 10.89
C ALA A 73 -14.82 7.05 12.06
N THR A 74 -15.72 7.24 13.01
CA THR A 74 -15.76 6.46 14.25
C THR A 74 -16.84 5.37 14.23
N VAL A 75 -16.72 4.37 15.12
CA VAL A 75 -17.75 3.33 15.30
C VAL A 75 -19.06 3.95 15.80
N GLY A 76 -18.99 5.01 16.61
CA GLY A 76 -20.17 5.76 17.06
C GLY A 76 -20.92 6.43 15.91
N ASP A 77 -20.19 7.05 14.98
CA ASP A 77 -20.79 7.64 13.77
C ASP A 77 -21.44 6.56 12.90
N CYS A 78 -20.78 5.41 12.74
CA CYS A 78 -21.31 4.27 11.98
C CYS A 78 -22.59 3.70 12.63
N ARG A 79 -22.63 3.63 13.96
CA ARG A 79 -23.81 3.21 14.70
C ARG A 79 -24.98 4.18 14.48
N SER A 80 -24.72 5.48 14.49
CA SER A 80 -25.74 6.50 14.18
C SER A 80 -26.21 6.42 12.73
N LEU A 81 -25.30 6.22 11.78
CA LEU A 81 -25.61 6.02 10.37
C LEU A 81 -26.50 4.78 10.17
N LEU A 82 -26.19 3.67 10.85
CA LEU A 82 -26.98 2.45 10.81
C LEU A 82 -28.38 2.66 11.39
N GLU A 83 -28.50 3.28 12.58
CA GLU A 83 -29.80 3.57 13.20
C GLU A 83 -30.69 4.40 12.25
N GLN A 84 -30.13 5.47 11.71
CA GLN A 84 -30.82 6.38 10.80
C GLN A 84 -31.20 5.70 9.47
N SER A 85 -30.34 4.82 8.95
CA SER A 85 -30.63 4.07 7.72
C SER A 85 -31.77 3.07 7.94
N LEU A 86 -31.75 2.31 9.04
CA LEU A 86 -32.80 1.34 9.35
C LEU A 86 -34.16 2.02 9.59
N GLN A 87 -34.19 3.19 10.24
CA GLN A 87 -35.41 3.97 10.41
C GLN A 87 -36.02 4.41 9.09
N ARG A 88 -35.19 4.88 8.14
CA ARG A 88 -35.63 5.31 6.81
C ARG A 88 -36.03 4.14 5.90
N LEU A 89 -35.41 2.97 6.06
CA LEU A 89 -35.73 1.79 5.27
C LEU A 89 -37.02 1.08 5.72
N ARG A 90 -37.49 1.34 6.95
CA ARG A 90 -38.69 0.69 7.52
C ARG A 90 -39.96 0.74 6.64
N PRO A 91 -40.27 1.82 5.89
CA PRO A 91 -41.41 1.85 4.97
C PRO A 91 -41.24 0.95 3.73
N GLU A 92 -40.01 0.59 3.36
CA GLU A 92 -39.66 -0.11 2.11
C GLU A 92 -39.54 -1.64 2.27
N MET A 93 -40.22 -2.22 3.27
CA MET A 93 -40.21 -3.67 3.58
C MET A 93 -40.73 -4.60 2.47
N LYS A 94 -41.32 -4.02 1.41
CA LYS A 94 -41.66 -4.75 0.18
C LYS A 94 -40.41 -5.31 -0.53
N HIS A 95 -39.24 -4.68 -0.35
CA HIS A 95 -37.99 -5.13 -0.93
C HIS A 95 -37.30 -6.21 -0.07
N ASP A 96 -36.87 -7.29 -0.71
CA ASP A 96 -36.22 -8.42 -0.02
C ASP A 96 -34.94 -8.02 0.73
N LEU A 97 -34.11 -7.15 0.13
CA LEU A 97 -32.89 -6.62 0.76
C LEU A 97 -33.21 -5.91 2.08
N VAL A 98 -34.26 -5.07 2.08
CA VAL A 98 -34.70 -4.34 3.27
C VAL A 98 -35.21 -5.30 4.33
N ARG A 99 -36.02 -6.29 3.94
CA ARG A 99 -36.56 -7.29 4.87
C ARG A 99 -35.45 -8.09 5.53
N GLN A 100 -34.45 -8.55 4.77
CA GLN A 100 -33.29 -9.26 5.30
C GLN A 100 -32.48 -8.38 6.23
N LEU A 101 -32.16 -7.14 5.82
CA LEU A 101 -31.40 -6.20 6.64
C LEU A 101 -32.13 -5.88 7.97
N MET A 102 -33.45 -5.67 7.92
CA MET A 102 -34.27 -5.42 9.11
C MET A 102 -34.33 -6.66 10.02
N ALA A 103 -34.42 -7.87 9.45
CA ALA A 103 -34.47 -9.12 10.21
C ALA A 103 -33.17 -9.41 11.01
N VAL A 104 -32.04 -8.81 10.61
CA VAL A 104 -30.80 -8.86 11.39
C VAL A 104 -30.99 -8.17 12.74
N PHE A 105 -31.55 -6.96 12.78
CA PHE A 105 -31.61 -6.13 13.99
C PHE A 105 -32.93 -6.22 14.76
N PHE A 106 -34.02 -6.59 14.07
CA PHE A 106 -35.35 -6.63 14.62
C PHE A 106 -35.99 -7.98 14.39
N GLU A 107 -36.72 -8.46 15.38
CA GLU A 107 -37.75 -9.47 15.18
C GLU A 107 -38.97 -8.78 14.57
N VAL A 108 -39.41 -9.32 13.43
CA VAL A 108 -40.51 -8.76 12.64
C VAL A 108 -41.74 -9.62 12.90
N ASP A 109 -42.65 -9.11 13.72
CA ASP A 109 -43.94 -9.74 14.03
C ASP A 109 -45.06 -8.85 13.47
N GLY A 110 -45.45 -9.13 12.22
CA GLY A 110 -46.35 -8.26 11.45
C GLY A 110 -45.73 -6.87 11.22
N ASP A 111 -46.42 -5.83 11.70
CA ASP A 111 -45.98 -4.43 11.61
C ASP A 111 -45.15 -3.96 12.83
N THR A 112 -44.98 -4.85 13.82
CA THR A 112 -44.19 -4.57 15.02
C THR A 112 -42.74 -5.01 14.84
N PHE A 113 -41.82 -4.15 15.27
CA PHE A 113 -40.37 -4.35 15.18
C PHE A 113 -39.82 -4.32 16.59
N THR A 114 -39.53 -5.49 17.14
CA THR A 114 -38.90 -5.63 18.45
C THR A 114 -37.39 -5.73 18.25
N PRO A 115 -36.57 -4.84 18.85
CA PRO A 115 -35.12 -4.93 18.72
C PRO A 115 -34.63 -6.22 19.35
N ARG A 116 -33.74 -6.94 18.66
CA ARG A 116 -33.09 -8.12 19.22
C ARG A 116 -32.19 -7.73 20.40
N GLU A 117 -31.83 -8.71 21.23
CA GLU A 117 -31.01 -8.47 22.43
C GLU A 117 -29.72 -7.69 22.11
N PHE A 118 -28.89 -8.17 21.17
CA PHE A 118 -27.66 -7.50 20.76
C PHE A 118 -27.88 -6.07 20.21
N THR A 119 -29.07 -5.80 19.66
CA THR A 119 -29.45 -4.50 19.10
C THR A 119 -29.65 -3.45 20.19
N SER A 120 -30.08 -3.86 21.39
CA SER A 120 -30.11 -2.98 22.55
C SER A 120 -28.71 -2.57 23.03
N HIS A 121 -27.71 -3.45 22.90
CA HIS A 121 -26.30 -3.16 23.24
C HIS A 121 -25.61 -2.20 22.24
N LEU A 122 -26.15 -2.09 21.02
CA LEU A 122 -25.82 -1.02 20.06
C LEU A 122 -26.47 0.31 20.43
N GLY A 123 -27.33 0.34 21.45
CA GLY A 123 -28.07 1.50 21.91
C GLY A 123 -29.29 1.85 21.06
N PHE A 124 -29.86 0.91 20.29
CA PHE A 124 -31.10 1.18 19.55
C PHE A 124 -32.30 1.09 20.50
N GLY A 125 -33.20 2.07 20.43
CA GLY A 125 -34.42 2.12 21.25
C GLY A 125 -34.44 3.23 22.31
N PRO A 126 -35.45 3.25 23.21
CA PRO A 126 -35.69 4.33 24.16
C PRO A 126 -34.63 4.41 25.27
N ASN A 127 -33.98 3.29 25.61
CA ASN A 127 -32.92 3.23 26.62
C ASN A 127 -31.54 3.45 25.99
N LYS A 128 -31.30 4.65 25.43
CA LYS A 128 -30.03 5.02 24.76
C LYS A 128 -28.80 5.09 25.68
N SER A 129 -28.95 4.88 27.00
CA SER A 129 -27.89 5.07 27.99
C SER A 129 -26.86 3.95 28.06
N VAL A 130 -26.98 2.91 27.22
CA VAL A 130 -26.13 1.70 27.27
C VAL A 130 -25.59 1.40 25.88
N ALA A 131 -24.75 2.29 25.33
CA ALA A 131 -24.04 2.05 24.07
C ALA A 131 -22.81 1.17 24.29
N GLN A 132 -22.98 0.04 24.98
CA GLN A 132 -21.91 -0.86 25.44
C GLN A 132 -20.96 -1.28 24.32
N VAL A 133 -21.47 -1.54 23.11
CA VAL A 133 -20.62 -1.90 21.97
C VAL A 133 -19.76 -0.73 21.49
N VAL A 134 -20.30 0.49 21.48
CA VAL A 134 -19.55 1.70 21.07
C VAL A 134 -18.49 2.03 22.11
N ASP A 135 -18.86 1.98 23.40
CA ASP A 135 -17.95 2.21 24.52
C ASP A 135 -16.82 1.17 24.52
N PHE A 136 -17.14 -0.11 24.29
CA PHE A 136 -16.15 -1.16 24.13
C PHE A 136 -15.24 -0.94 22.91
N CYS A 137 -15.81 -0.51 21.78
CA CYS A 137 -15.06 -0.21 20.56
C CYS A 137 -14.13 0.99 20.68
N THR A 138 -14.43 1.94 21.56
CA THR A 138 -13.65 3.17 21.73
C THR A 138 -12.76 3.17 22.98
N GLY A 139 -13.05 2.29 23.96
CA GLY A 139 -12.28 2.14 25.19
C GLY A 139 -11.09 1.17 25.09
N LEU A 140 -10.26 1.21 26.13
CA LEU A 140 -9.12 0.31 26.34
C LEU A 140 -9.42 -0.82 27.34
N ALA A 141 -10.56 -0.76 28.05
CA ALA A 141 -10.94 -1.71 29.09
C ALA A 141 -12.38 -2.19 28.87
N GLY A 142 -12.51 -3.48 28.56
CA GLY A 142 -13.79 -4.19 28.59
C GLY A 142 -13.55 -5.68 28.70
N ALA A 143 -14.45 -6.38 29.40
CA ALA A 143 -14.32 -7.81 29.61
C ALA A 143 -14.70 -8.55 28.33
N TYR A 144 -13.76 -9.31 27.75
CA TYR A 144 -14.00 -10.19 26.60
C TYR A 144 -15.25 -11.07 26.80
N ASP A 145 -15.39 -11.61 28.02
CA ASP A 145 -16.46 -12.53 28.41
C ASP A 145 -17.86 -11.89 28.35
N GLU A 146 -17.98 -10.56 28.49
CA GLU A 146 -19.27 -9.84 28.43
C GLU A 146 -19.69 -9.53 26.99
N HIS A 147 -18.74 -9.33 26.08
CA HIS A 147 -19.01 -8.89 24.71
C HIS A 147 -18.99 -10.02 23.67
N LEU A 148 -18.40 -11.18 24.00
CA LEU A 148 -18.40 -12.34 23.11
C LEU A 148 -19.82 -12.83 22.77
N PRO A 149 -20.76 -12.98 23.73
CA PRO A 149 -22.12 -13.41 23.42
C PRO A 149 -22.86 -12.45 22.47
N ILE A 150 -22.55 -11.14 22.54
CA ILE A 150 -23.10 -10.12 21.65
C ILE A 150 -22.66 -10.37 20.21
N LEU A 151 -21.37 -10.68 20.00
CA LEU A 151 -20.84 -11.00 18.68
C LEU A 151 -21.47 -12.29 18.12
N GLU A 152 -21.56 -13.35 18.93
CA GLU A 152 -22.13 -14.63 18.51
C GLU A 152 -23.60 -14.49 18.09
N THR A 153 -24.40 -13.82 18.91
CA THR A 153 -25.82 -13.57 18.63
C THR A 153 -26.00 -12.70 17.37
N TRP A 154 -25.14 -11.68 17.18
CA TRP A 154 -25.18 -10.86 15.97
C TRP A 154 -24.79 -11.67 14.73
N LEU A 155 -23.73 -12.48 14.79
CA LEU A 155 -23.32 -13.34 13.68
C LEU A 155 -24.39 -14.38 13.31
N GLU A 156 -25.11 -14.90 14.30
CA GLU A 156 -26.22 -15.82 14.09
C GLU A 156 -27.40 -15.12 13.39
N ALA A 157 -27.82 -13.96 13.89
CA ALA A 157 -28.89 -13.17 13.28
C ALA A 157 -28.53 -12.67 11.87
N ALA A 158 -27.26 -12.34 11.63
CA ALA A 158 -26.75 -11.88 10.35
C ALA A 158 -26.52 -13.01 9.34
N ARG A 159 -26.43 -14.27 9.79
CA ARG A 159 -26.06 -15.42 8.95
C ARG A 159 -26.85 -15.53 7.65
N PRO A 160 -28.21 -15.41 7.62
CA PRO A 160 -28.96 -15.53 6.36
C PRO A 160 -28.56 -14.44 5.36
N THR A 161 -28.45 -13.20 5.82
CA THR A 161 -28.05 -12.07 4.98
C THR A 161 -26.61 -12.21 4.50
N LEU A 162 -25.69 -12.65 5.36
CA LEU A 162 -24.28 -12.74 5.01
C LEU A 162 -24.00 -13.87 3.99
N ILE A 163 -24.74 -14.98 4.06
CA ILE A 163 -24.65 -16.09 3.09
C ILE A 163 -25.13 -15.67 1.69
N GLU A 164 -26.19 -14.87 1.61
CA GLU A 164 -26.73 -14.38 0.33
C GLU A 164 -25.89 -13.23 -0.28
N CYS A 165 -24.93 -12.69 0.47
CA CYS A 165 -24.08 -11.60 0.01
C CYS A 165 -22.76 -12.11 -0.60
N ASP A 166 -22.43 -11.61 -1.79
CA ASP A 166 -21.11 -11.76 -2.39
C ASP A 166 -20.20 -10.58 -2.00
N TYR A 167 -18.99 -10.87 -1.53
CA TYR A 167 -18.03 -9.86 -1.11
C TYR A 167 -16.82 -9.81 -2.04
N HIS A 168 -16.59 -8.68 -2.68
CA HIS A 168 -15.39 -8.47 -3.49
C HIS A 168 -14.86 -7.05 -3.37
N TYR A 169 -13.60 -6.87 -3.74
CA TYR A 169 -12.91 -5.59 -3.66
C TYR A 169 -12.70 -4.98 -5.04
N GLU A 170 -13.32 -3.83 -5.28
CA GLU A 170 -13.17 -3.05 -6.51
C GLU A 170 -12.17 -1.90 -6.33
N ALA A 171 -11.83 -1.20 -7.41
CA ALA A 171 -11.04 0.02 -7.32
C ALA A 171 -11.88 1.12 -6.66
N GLY A 172 -11.36 1.70 -5.57
CA GLY A 172 -12.02 2.81 -4.88
C GLY A 172 -11.85 4.14 -5.61
N ALA A 173 -12.47 5.20 -5.08
CA ALA A 173 -12.44 6.54 -5.66
C ALA A 173 -11.02 7.16 -5.72
N GLN A 174 -10.12 6.80 -4.82
CA GLN A 174 -8.75 7.31 -4.80
C GLN A 174 -7.73 6.27 -5.25
N PHE A 175 -6.67 6.74 -5.92
CA PHE A 175 -5.60 5.87 -6.41
C PHE A 175 -4.98 5.04 -5.28
N GLY A 176 -4.99 3.71 -5.45
CA GLY A 176 -4.42 2.76 -4.50
C GLY A 176 -5.33 2.38 -3.32
N GLN A 177 -6.61 2.75 -3.38
CA GLN A 177 -7.65 2.23 -2.49
C GLN A 177 -8.42 1.11 -3.17
N ARG A 178 -8.84 0.12 -2.39
CA ARG A 178 -9.83 -0.88 -2.81
C ARG A 178 -11.07 -0.74 -1.96
N GLU A 179 -12.23 -0.67 -2.58
CA GLU A 179 -13.51 -0.53 -1.90
C GLU A 179 -14.19 -1.90 -1.79
N LEU A 180 -14.74 -2.21 -0.62
CA LEU A 180 -15.57 -3.39 -0.43
C LEU A 180 -16.92 -3.16 -1.14
N VAL A 181 -17.24 -4.04 -2.07
CA VAL A 181 -18.54 -4.07 -2.75
C VAL A 181 -19.28 -5.31 -2.29
N VAL A 182 -20.54 -5.11 -1.90
CA VAL A 182 -21.44 -6.18 -1.45
C VAL A 182 -22.47 -6.38 -2.55
N GLY A 183 -22.41 -7.55 -3.21
CA GLY A 183 -23.45 -8.01 -4.10
C GLY A 183 -24.54 -8.70 -3.30
N TYR A 184 -25.79 -8.25 -3.41
CA TYR A 184 -26.93 -8.96 -2.84
C TYR A 184 -27.96 -9.20 -3.94
N ARG A 185 -28.00 -10.42 -4.46
CA ARG A 185 -28.82 -10.80 -5.64
C ARG A 185 -28.58 -9.84 -6.82
N GLN A 186 -29.56 -8.98 -7.11
CA GLN A 186 -29.51 -7.99 -8.20
C GLN A 186 -28.89 -6.66 -7.78
N TYR A 187 -28.73 -6.41 -6.48
CA TYR A 187 -28.22 -5.15 -5.95
C TYR A 187 -26.70 -5.20 -5.83
N ARG A 188 -26.04 -4.10 -6.20
CA ARG A 188 -24.60 -3.94 -6.09
C ARG A 188 -24.28 -2.74 -5.22
N LEU A 189 -24.02 -3.00 -3.94
CA LEU A 189 -23.88 -1.99 -2.90
C LEU A 189 -22.40 -1.59 -2.73
N ARG A 190 -22.06 -0.35 -3.10
CA ARG A 190 -20.72 0.22 -2.96
C ARG A 190 -20.55 0.87 -1.60
N THR A 191 -20.00 0.10 -0.66
CA THR A 191 -20.03 0.41 0.79
C THR A 191 -19.21 1.64 1.19
N ARG A 192 -18.40 2.21 0.31
CA ARG A 192 -17.37 3.23 0.62
C ARG A 192 -16.34 2.79 1.68
N MET A 193 -16.35 1.53 2.10
CA MET A 193 -15.33 0.95 2.96
C MET A 193 -14.06 0.70 2.14
N ALA A 194 -13.17 1.70 2.12
CA ALA A 194 -11.91 1.65 1.40
C ALA A 194 -10.78 1.08 2.27
N VAL A 195 -10.08 0.06 1.76
CA VAL A 195 -8.83 -0.47 2.31
C VAL A 195 -7.66 0.05 1.48
N ARG A 196 -6.63 0.61 2.11
CA ARG A 196 -5.43 1.07 1.39
C ARG A 196 -4.58 -0.13 0.99
N LEU A 197 -4.05 -0.16 -0.24
CA LEU A 197 -3.21 -1.26 -0.75
C LEU A 197 -1.94 -1.55 0.08
N ARG A 198 -1.50 -0.62 0.94
CA ARG A 198 -0.40 -0.84 1.89
C ARG A 198 -0.81 -1.76 3.04
N GLU A 199 -2.02 -1.61 3.57
CA GLU A 199 -2.58 -2.46 4.64
C GLU A 199 -2.82 -3.88 4.11
N ALA A 200 -3.44 -4.00 2.92
CA ALA A 200 -3.66 -5.29 2.27
C ALA A 200 -2.37 -6.10 1.95
N ARG A 201 -1.20 -5.45 1.97
CA ARG A 201 0.13 -6.10 1.82
C ARG A 201 0.86 -6.29 3.16
N ALA A 202 0.55 -5.50 4.18
CA ALA A 202 1.12 -5.62 5.52
C ALA A 202 0.45 -6.72 6.36
N ASP A 203 -0.77 -7.14 6.01
CA ASP A 203 -1.57 -8.15 6.71
C ASP A 203 -0.97 -9.57 6.79
N VAL A 204 0.20 -9.81 6.18
CA VAL A 204 0.99 -11.05 6.31
C VAL A 204 1.93 -11.01 7.53
N ALA A 205 2.09 -9.87 8.20
CA ALA A 205 2.85 -9.73 9.44
C ALA A 205 1.97 -9.05 10.49
N GLY A 206 1.51 -9.83 11.48
CA GLY A 206 0.56 -9.41 12.50
C GLY A 206 0.93 -8.10 13.20
N VAL A 207 0.11 -7.08 12.97
CA VAL A 207 -0.18 -5.96 13.88
C VAL A 207 -1.63 -5.57 13.58
N SER A 208 -2.49 -5.53 14.61
CA SER A 208 -3.84 -4.95 14.52
C SER A 208 -3.74 -3.49 14.07
N ALA A 209 -4.38 -3.18 12.94
CA ALA A 209 -4.51 -1.83 12.42
C ALA A 209 -5.88 -1.66 11.76
N LEU A 210 -6.96 -1.83 12.53
CA LEU A 210 -8.30 -1.34 12.18
C LEU A 210 -8.69 -0.07 12.98
N GLY A 211 -7.75 0.47 13.76
CA GLY A 211 -7.87 1.81 14.34
C GLY A 211 -7.60 2.88 13.28
N ALA A 212 -8.63 3.61 12.88
CA ALA A 212 -8.65 4.69 11.89
C ALA A 212 -8.63 4.26 10.41
N ILE A 213 -9.77 3.79 9.92
CA ILE A 213 -10.16 3.99 8.51
C ILE A 213 -10.86 5.37 8.46
N PRO A 214 -10.24 6.44 7.95
CA PRO A 214 -10.98 7.65 7.64
C PRO A 214 -11.81 7.41 6.37
N LEU A 215 -13.14 7.43 6.48
CA LEU A 215 -13.98 7.80 5.32
C LEU A 215 -13.58 9.23 4.93
N GLY A 216 -13.53 9.48 3.62
CA GLY A 216 -12.78 10.58 3.03
C GLY A 216 -13.10 11.97 3.59
N ALA A 217 -12.18 12.52 4.37
CA ALA A 217 -12.09 13.94 4.67
C ALA A 217 -10.62 14.42 4.69
N PRO A 218 -10.33 15.69 4.31
CA PRO A 218 -8.97 16.21 4.22
C PRO A 218 -8.33 16.41 5.61
N ILE A 219 -7.08 15.95 5.76
CA ILE A 219 -6.34 15.98 7.03
C ILE A 219 -5.78 17.40 7.29
N ARG A 220 -6.17 18.01 8.42
CA ARG A 220 -5.40 19.05 9.12
C ARG A 220 -4.71 18.43 10.34
N PRO A 221 -3.49 18.86 10.72
CA PRO A 221 -2.76 18.25 11.83
C PRO A 221 -3.12 18.94 13.16
N GLU A 222 -3.40 18.16 14.20
CA GLU A 222 -3.29 18.63 15.58
C GLU A 222 -2.85 17.48 16.51
N GLU A 223 -2.18 17.90 17.58
CA GLU A 223 -1.18 17.21 18.39
C GLU A 223 -1.79 16.20 19.38
N THR A 224 -1.05 15.14 19.73
CA THR A 224 -1.44 14.26 20.85
C THR A 224 -0.26 14.04 21.79
N SER A 225 -0.46 14.47 23.03
CA SER A 225 0.44 14.41 24.17
C SER A 225 0.63 12.99 24.71
N THR A 226 1.88 12.64 24.95
CA THR A 226 2.37 11.41 25.59
C THR A 226 2.44 11.54 27.11
N SER A 227 1.77 10.66 27.87
CA SER A 227 2.20 10.29 29.23
C SER A 227 1.50 9.01 29.71
N GLY A 228 2.24 7.92 29.95
CA GLY A 228 1.69 6.76 30.66
C GLY A 228 2.29 5.37 30.39
N LEU A 229 3.54 5.24 29.93
CA LEU A 229 4.15 3.93 29.58
C LEU A 229 5.44 3.62 30.36
N THR A 230 5.39 3.64 31.69
CA THR A 230 6.58 3.35 32.52
C THR A 230 6.35 2.50 33.78
N ALA A 231 5.26 1.72 33.90
CA ALA A 231 4.97 1.03 35.17
C ALA A 231 4.59 -0.47 35.12
N LEU A 232 4.62 -1.19 33.99
CA LEU A 232 4.09 -2.58 33.95
C LEU A 232 4.98 -3.57 33.18
N VAL A 233 6.29 -3.58 33.48
CA VAL A 233 7.25 -4.56 32.91
C VAL A 233 7.76 -5.56 33.97
N SER A 234 7.13 -5.68 35.14
CA SER A 234 7.74 -6.43 36.25
C SER A 234 6.93 -7.56 36.89
N GLU A 235 5.95 -8.15 36.19
CA GLU A 235 5.10 -9.20 36.79
C GLU A 235 4.81 -10.43 35.91
N LEU A 236 5.74 -10.79 35.02
CA LEU A 236 5.66 -12.02 34.22
C LEU A 236 6.79 -12.98 34.58
N ALA A 237 6.59 -13.75 35.64
CA ALA A 237 7.32 -14.98 35.89
C ALA A 237 6.50 -15.91 36.79
N ARG A 238 5.72 -16.84 36.21
CA ARG A 238 5.60 -18.22 36.69
C ARG A 238 4.63 -19.13 35.91
N VAL A 239 5.13 -20.35 35.65
CA VAL A 239 4.45 -21.66 35.58
C VAL A 239 4.03 -22.16 34.18
N GLU A 240 4.81 -23.13 33.68
CA GLU A 240 4.39 -24.28 32.83
C GLU A 240 3.99 -25.48 33.74
N PRO A 241 3.61 -26.69 33.26
CA PRO A 241 3.07 -27.17 31.97
C PRO A 241 1.81 -28.07 32.13
N SER A 242 1.19 -28.56 31.04
CA SER A 242 1.07 -30.02 30.75
C SER A 242 0.09 -30.38 29.61
N SER A 243 0.51 -31.41 28.88
CA SER A 243 0.02 -32.00 27.62
C SER A 243 -1.23 -32.88 27.75
N VAL A 244 -2.06 -32.97 26.69
CA VAL A 244 -2.66 -34.24 26.22
C VAL A 244 -2.89 -34.18 24.70
N ALA A 245 -2.32 -35.14 23.96
CA ALA A 245 -2.57 -35.35 22.54
C ALA A 245 -3.99 -35.90 22.31
N LYS A 246 -4.76 -35.30 21.40
CA LYS A 246 -5.97 -35.92 20.84
C LYS A 246 -6.17 -35.55 19.37
N VAL A 247 -6.52 -36.61 18.63
CA VAL A 247 -6.63 -36.73 17.19
C VAL A 247 -7.71 -35.79 16.61
N THR A 248 -7.33 -34.97 15.63
CA THR A 248 -8.22 -34.08 14.86
C THR A 248 -8.86 -34.82 13.68
N PRO A 249 -10.15 -34.54 13.36
CA PRO A 249 -10.76 -34.99 12.11
C PRO A 249 -10.18 -34.19 10.93
N ILE A 250 -9.89 -34.90 9.84
CA ILE A 250 -9.23 -34.39 8.63
C ILE A 250 -10.16 -33.38 7.92
N PRO A 251 -9.78 -32.10 7.76
CA PRO A 251 -10.58 -31.12 7.02
C PRO A 251 -10.61 -31.47 5.53
N MET A 252 -11.79 -31.37 4.92
CA MET A 252 -11.99 -31.69 3.50
C MET A 252 -11.10 -30.81 2.60
N PRO A 253 -10.49 -31.37 1.54
CA PRO A 253 -9.57 -30.63 0.68
C PRO A 253 -10.31 -29.55 -0.13
N THR A 254 -9.97 -28.28 0.11
CA THR A 254 -10.49 -27.13 -0.68
C THR A 254 -9.49 -26.69 -1.75
N LEU A 255 -9.97 -26.25 -2.92
CA LEU A 255 -9.12 -25.87 -4.04
C LEU A 255 -8.59 -24.44 -3.91
N GLY A 256 -7.29 -24.26 -3.71
CA GLY A 256 -6.57 -22.99 -3.82
C GLY A 256 -5.96 -22.78 -5.21
N TYR A 257 -5.87 -21.52 -5.67
CA TYR A 257 -5.17 -21.19 -6.91
C TYR A 257 -4.31 -19.92 -6.79
N LYS A 258 -3.22 -19.89 -7.56
CA LYS A 258 -2.35 -18.72 -7.71
C LYS A 258 -1.93 -18.58 -9.17
N VAL A 259 -2.03 -17.37 -9.71
CA VAL A 259 -1.59 -17.05 -11.07
C VAL A 259 -0.23 -16.34 -11.03
N ASP A 260 0.77 -16.94 -11.66
CA ASP A 260 2.09 -16.35 -11.89
C ASP A 260 2.25 -16.07 -13.40
N TYR A 261 2.01 -14.82 -13.81
CA TYR A 261 2.18 -14.36 -15.19
C TYR A 261 3.68 -14.30 -15.57
N THR A 262 4.05 -14.87 -16.72
CA THR A 262 5.45 -14.95 -17.17
C THR A 262 5.81 -13.95 -18.27
N GLY A 263 4.84 -13.29 -18.89
CA GLY A 263 5.05 -12.38 -20.01
C GLY A 263 4.57 -12.97 -21.34
N PHE A 264 4.97 -12.34 -22.45
CA PHE A 264 4.77 -12.91 -23.77
C PHE A 264 5.72 -14.10 -24.00
N ALA A 265 5.16 -15.25 -24.39
CA ALA A 265 5.92 -16.42 -24.82
C ALA A 265 5.40 -16.94 -26.15
N LYS A 266 6.27 -17.63 -26.89
CA LYS A 266 5.88 -18.34 -28.10
C LYS A 266 5.28 -19.69 -27.75
N ASP A 267 4.16 -20.05 -28.37
CA ASP A 267 3.64 -21.42 -28.30
C ASP A 267 4.51 -22.38 -29.15
N ARG A 268 4.22 -23.68 -29.09
CA ARG A 268 4.83 -24.75 -29.91
C ARG A 268 4.70 -24.50 -31.41
N GLU A 269 3.72 -23.70 -31.83
CA GLU A 269 3.50 -23.26 -33.21
C GLU A 269 4.25 -21.94 -33.56
N GLY A 270 5.02 -21.38 -32.63
CA GLY A 270 5.83 -20.18 -32.84
C GLY A 270 5.09 -18.84 -32.70
N ARG A 271 3.78 -18.86 -32.42
CA ARG A 271 2.93 -17.67 -32.22
C ARG A 271 3.18 -17.03 -30.87
N LEU A 272 3.28 -15.70 -30.82
CA LEU A 272 3.50 -14.92 -29.59
C LEU A 272 2.19 -14.73 -28.84
N GLY A 273 2.18 -15.00 -27.54
CA GLY A 273 1.00 -14.71 -26.72
C GLY A 273 1.26 -14.65 -25.23
N HIS A 274 0.24 -14.23 -24.49
CA HIS A 274 0.29 -14.07 -23.04
C HIS A 274 0.45 -15.44 -22.38
N ALA A 275 1.55 -15.63 -21.66
CA ALA A 275 1.88 -16.90 -21.03
C ALA A 275 2.09 -16.76 -19.52
N GLY A 276 1.74 -17.80 -18.78
CA GLY A 276 1.99 -17.88 -17.35
C GLY A 276 1.78 -19.26 -16.78
N LYS A 277 1.82 -19.33 -15.45
CA LYS A 277 1.59 -20.54 -14.68
C LYS A 277 0.41 -20.32 -13.74
N LEU A 278 -0.58 -21.20 -13.82
CA LEU A 278 -1.65 -21.38 -12.86
C LEU A 278 -1.22 -22.49 -11.91
N ILE A 279 -0.93 -22.12 -10.66
CA ILE A 279 -0.55 -23.05 -9.59
C ILE A 279 -1.83 -23.38 -8.82
N LEU A 280 -2.24 -24.64 -8.89
CA LEU A 280 -3.36 -25.20 -8.14
C LEU A 280 -2.79 -25.91 -6.92
N PHE A 281 -3.35 -25.67 -5.74
CA PHE A 281 -2.87 -26.29 -4.51
C PHE A 281 -4.03 -26.63 -3.57
N CYS A 282 -3.84 -27.69 -2.79
CA CYS A 282 -4.85 -28.16 -1.83
C CYS A 282 -4.74 -27.33 -0.55
N ALA A 283 -5.84 -26.68 -0.15
CA ALA A 283 -6.02 -26.14 1.18
C ALA A 283 -6.66 -27.24 2.04
N GLY A 284 -5.84 -28.08 2.66
CA GLY A 284 -6.27 -29.23 3.46
C GLY A 284 -5.40 -30.47 3.21
N ASP A 285 -5.67 -31.55 3.94
CA ASP A 285 -4.99 -32.84 3.75
C ASP A 285 -5.65 -33.63 2.60
N GLY A 286 -4.88 -33.95 1.56
CA GLY A 286 -5.35 -34.75 0.43
C GLY A 286 -4.65 -34.45 -0.90
N VAL A 287 -4.95 -35.27 -1.91
CA VAL A 287 -4.46 -35.11 -3.28
C VAL A 287 -5.57 -34.48 -4.11
N LEU A 288 -5.31 -33.33 -4.72
CA LEU A 288 -6.23 -32.71 -5.68
C LEU A 288 -6.19 -33.49 -6.99
N GLU A 289 -7.35 -34.02 -7.39
CA GLU A 289 -7.56 -34.66 -8.68
C GLU A 289 -8.74 -33.98 -9.39
N GLY A 290 -8.53 -33.60 -10.65
CA GLY A 290 -9.51 -32.82 -11.38
C GLY A 290 -9.13 -32.50 -12.82
N LYS A 291 -10.01 -31.73 -13.46
CA LYS A 291 -9.88 -31.29 -14.84
C LYS A 291 -9.96 -29.77 -14.91
N VAL A 292 -9.12 -29.17 -15.74
CA VAL A 292 -9.18 -27.75 -16.09
C VAL A 292 -9.70 -27.62 -17.51
N THR A 293 -10.82 -26.93 -17.67
CA THR A 293 -11.43 -26.59 -18.96
C THR A 293 -11.46 -25.07 -19.12
N SER A 294 -11.30 -24.62 -20.36
CA SER A 294 -11.47 -23.20 -20.72
C SER A 294 -12.73 -23.07 -21.56
N THR A 295 -13.54 -22.06 -21.28
CA THR A 295 -14.65 -21.67 -22.18
C THR A 295 -14.18 -20.90 -23.39
N ASN A 296 -12.97 -20.33 -23.36
CA ASN A 296 -12.39 -19.63 -24.50
C ASN A 296 -11.52 -20.58 -25.32
N PRO A 297 -11.77 -20.76 -26.64
CA PRO A 297 -11.01 -21.64 -27.51
C PRO A 297 -9.55 -21.22 -27.71
N ASN A 298 -9.21 -19.96 -27.45
CA ASN A 298 -7.88 -19.38 -27.65
C ASN A 298 -7.01 -19.44 -26.39
N LEU A 299 -7.56 -19.91 -25.28
CA LEU A 299 -6.82 -20.15 -24.05
C LEU A 299 -6.43 -21.63 -23.96
N ARG A 300 -5.14 -21.90 -24.10
CA ARG A 300 -4.56 -23.24 -24.00
C ARG A 300 -4.01 -23.43 -22.59
N ILE A 301 -4.49 -24.46 -21.88
CA ILE A 301 -4.02 -24.82 -20.53
C ILE A 301 -3.47 -26.25 -20.56
N LEU A 302 -2.26 -26.42 -20.03
CA LEU A 302 -1.57 -27.71 -19.98
C LEU A 302 -0.96 -27.93 -18.58
N PRO A 303 -1.15 -29.09 -17.93
CA PRO A 303 -2.02 -30.19 -18.34
C PRO A 303 -3.50 -29.90 -18.08
N ALA A 304 -4.40 -30.48 -18.90
CA ALA A 304 -5.86 -30.36 -18.74
C ALA A 304 -6.41 -31.26 -17.61
N PHE A 305 -5.68 -32.31 -17.25
CA PHE A 305 -5.98 -33.16 -16.10
C PHE A 305 -4.83 -33.05 -15.11
N PHE A 306 -5.16 -32.94 -13.82
CA PHE A 306 -4.17 -32.79 -12.77
C PHE A 306 -4.40 -33.77 -11.63
N LYS A 307 -3.31 -34.23 -11.03
CA LYS A 307 -3.28 -35.06 -9.84
C LYS A 307 -2.04 -34.69 -9.01
N GLY A 308 -2.23 -34.20 -7.79
CA GLY A 308 -1.12 -33.85 -6.90
C GLY A 308 -1.54 -32.85 -5.80
N GLU A 309 -0.68 -32.62 -4.82
CA GLU A 309 -0.90 -31.61 -3.76
C GLU A 309 -0.71 -30.18 -4.28
N GLU A 310 0.29 -29.97 -5.14
CA GLU A 310 0.56 -28.73 -5.88
C GLU A 310 0.73 -29.09 -7.37
N VAL A 311 -0.12 -28.57 -8.24
CA VAL A 311 -0.03 -28.78 -9.69
C VAL A 311 0.15 -27.46 -10.41
N ARG A 312 1.11 -27.44 -11.33
CA ARG A 312 1.46 -26.26 -12.12
C ARG A 312 0.96 -26.43 -13.54
N CYS A 313 -0.12 -25.73 -13.88
CA CYS A 313 -0.66 -25.67 -15.23
C CYS A 313 -0.06 -24.45 -15.95
N SER A 314 0.60 -24.65 -17.09
CA SER A 314 0.97 -23.56 -17.99
C SER A 314 -0.24 -23.10 -18.78
N PHE A 315 -0.48 -21.80 -18.85
CA PHE A 315 -1.48 -21.21 -19.73
C PHE A 315 -0.83 -20.37 -20.82
N TRP A 316 -1.45 -20.35 -22.00
CA TRP A 316 -1.09 -19.52 -23.14
C TRP A 316 -2.34 -18.94 -23.78
N LEU A 317 -2.35 -17.64 -24.04
CA LEU A 317 -3.49 -16.89 -24.58
C LEU A 317 -3.03 -16.02 -25.77
N ASP A 318 -3.73 -16.14 -26.89
CA ASP A 318 -3.46 -15.36 -28.11
C ASP A 318 -3.79 -13.86 -27.91
N PRO A 319 -2.88 -12.92 -28.24
CA PRO A 319 -3.09 -11.49 -28.03
C PRO A 319 -3.97 -10.84 -29.11
N ASP A 320 -4.07 -11.43 -30.31
CA ASP A 320 -4.85 -10.87 -31.42
C ASP A 320 -6.37 -11.08 -31.21
N GLU A 321 -6.73 -12.00 -30.32
CA GLU A 321 -8.11 -12.32 -29.94
C GLU A 321 -8.27 -12.21 -28.42
N MET A 322 -8.03 -11.00 -27.88
CA MET A 322 -8.30 -10.72 -26.47
C MET A 322 -9.70 -11.22 -26.09
N PRO A 323 -9.83 -11.98 -24.98
CA PRO A 323 -11.12 -12.44 -24.52
C PRO A 323 -11.99 -11.20 -24.25
N GLN A 324 -13.18 -11.16 -24.86
CA GLN A 324 -14.27 -10.39 -24.27
C GLN A 324 -14.41 -10.85 -22.81
N PRO A 325 -14.75 -9.95 -21.86
CA PRO A 325 -14.71 -10.21 -20.42
C PRO A 325 -15.56 -11.40 -19.92
N GLU A 326 -16.29 -12.08 -20.80
CA GLU A 326 -17.24 -13.16 -20.51
C GLU A 326 -16.59 -14.55 -20.38
N GLY A 327 -15.31 -14.71 -20.71
CA GLY A 327 -14.63 -16.02 -20.63
C GLY A 327 -14.14 -16.39 -19.23
N TYR A 328 -14.28 -17.66 -18.87
CA TYR A 328 -13.77 -18.25 -17.61
C TYR A 328 -13.08 -19.60 -17.80
N ILE A 329 -12.12 -19.89 -16.93
CA ILE A 329 -11.57 -21.23 -16.70
C ILE A 329 -12.46 -21.92 -15.68
N GLU A 330 -12.94 -23.11 -16.01
CA GLU A 330 -13.58 -24.02 -15.07
C GLU A 330 -12.54 -25.02 -14.55
N ILE A 331 -12.41 -25.11 -13.24
CA ILE A 331 -11.64 -26.14 -12.57
C ILE A 331 -12.62 -27.07 -11.87
N GLU A 332 -12.75 -28.28 -12.38
CA GLU A 332 -13.62 -29.31 -11.84
C GLU A 332 -12.78 -30.27 -11.00
N THR A 333 -13.12 -30.40 -9.73
CA THR A 333 -12.59 -31.43 -8.82
C THR A 333 -13.74 -32.31 -8.32
N ALA A 334 -13.43 -33.41 -7.65
CA ALA A 334 -14.47 -34.30 -7.09
C ALA A 334 -15.40 -33.59 -6.07
N ASN A 335 -14.92 -32.51 -5.44
CA ASN A 335 -15.62 -31.84 -4.33
C ASN A 335 -16.11 -30.42 -4.70
N GLU A 336 -15.49 -29.77 -5.68
CA GLU A 336 -15.74 -28.36 -5.99
C GLU A 336 -15.55 -28.07 -7.49
N THR A 337 -16.45 -27.26 -8.06
CA THR A 337 -16.29 -26.64 -9.38
C THR A 337 -16.06 -25.16 -9.22
N ARG A 338 -14.89 -24.66 -9.64
CA ARG A 338 -14.49 -23.26 -9.45
C ARG A 338 -14.28 -22.55 -10.78
N LYS A 339 -14.89 -21.39 -10.95
CA LYS A 339 -14.76 -20.55 -12.14
C LYS A 339 -13.77 -19.41 -11.90
N ILE A 340 -12.77 -19.27 -12.77
CA ILE A 340 -11.78 -18.18 -12.72
C ILE A 340 -11.92 -17.34 -13.98
N PRO A 341 -12.18 -16.02 -13.88
CA PRO A 341 -12.27 -15.16 -15.07
C PRO A 341 -10.92 -15.10 -15.80
N ILE A 342 -10.93 -15.11 -17.13
CA ILE A 342 -9.68 -15.08 -17.93
C ILE A 342 -8.90 -13.78 -17.68
N VAL A 343 -9.58 -12.68 -17.31
CA VAL A 343 -8.96 -11.42 -16.88
C VAL A 343 -8.00 -11.61 -15.70
N ALA A 344 -8.21 -12.63 -14.84
CA ALA A 344 -7.30 -12.95 -13.75
C ALA A 344 -5.95 -13.52 -14.22
N LEU A 345 -5.86 -14.01 -15.45
CA LEU A 345 -4.64 -14.53 -16.08
C LEU A 345 -3.77 -13.44 -16.71
N LEU A 346 -4.40 -12.30 -17.02
CA LEU A 346 -3.72 -11.16 -17.62
C LEU A 346 -2.88 -10.42 -16.58
N PRO A 347 -1.81 -9.74 -17.01
CA PRO A 347 -1.00 -8.99 -16.09
C PRO A 347 -1.77 -7.82 -15.47
N ARG A 348 -1.53 -7.59 -14.17
CA ARG A 348 -2.11 -6.46 -13.43
C ARG A 348 -1.53 -5.10 -13.85
N SER A 349 -0.48 -5.06 -14.68
CA SER A 349 0.13 -3.82 -15.17
C SER A 349 0.64 -3.93 -16.60
N ARG A 350 0.43 -2.86 -17.38
CA ARG A 350 0.96 -2.70 -18.75
C ARG A 350 2.49 -2.73 -18.82
N ILE A 351 3.19 -2.59 -17.68
CA ILE A 351 4.66 -2.65 -17.63
C ILE A 351 5.16 -4.05 -18.02
N SER A 352 4.37 -5.08 -17.75
CA SER A 352 4.73 -6.46 -18.11
C SER A 352 4.61 -6.76 -19.61
N ASP A 353 3.98 -5.85 -20.37
CA ASP A 353 3.86 -5.97 -21.82
C ASP A 353 5.05 -5.35 -22.56
N PHE A 354 5.90 -4.58 -21.86
CA PHE A 354 7.06 -3.96 -22.47
C PHE A 354 8.14 -4.99 -22.79
N GLY A 355 8.68 -4.88 -24.01
CA GLY A 355 9.87 -5.64 -24.42
C GLY A 355 11.08 -5.31 -23.55
N ARG A 356 12.05 -6.24 -23.51
CA ARG A 356 13.27 -6.14 -22.70
C ARG A 356 14.04 -4.84 -22.90
N LEU A 357 14.13 -4.35 -24.14
CA LEU A 357 14.80 -3.09 -24.47
C LEU A 357 14.08 -1.87 -23.88
N SER A 358 12.75 -1.86 -23.89
CA SER A 358 11.96 -0.77 -23.31
C SER A 358 12.10 -0.73 -21.79
N LEU A 359 12.10 -1.91 -21.15
CA LEU A 359 12.36 -2.02 -19.71
C LEU A 359 13.80 -1.62 -19.35
N ALA A 360 14.78 -2.03 -20.17
CA ALA A 360 16.16 -1.58 -20.00
C ALA A 360 16.28 -0.04 -20.10
N GLY A 361 15.65 0.56 -21.11
CA GLY A 361 15.60 2.01 -21.27
C GLY A 361 14.92 2.72 -20.09
N MET A 362 13.81 2.17 -19.58
CA MET A 362 13.12 2.70 -18.40
C MET A 362 13.98 2.69 -17.13
N LEU A 363 14.88 1.71 -16.96
CA LEU A 363 15.79 1.69 -15.81
C LEU A 363 16.87 2.78 -15.88
N LEU A 364 17.32 3.13 -17.08
CA LEU A 364 18.33 4.19 -17.29
C LEU A 364 17.71 5.59 -17.40
N ALA A 365 16.44 5.69 -17.77
CA ALA A 365 15.76 6.96 -18.02
C ALA A 365 15.84 7.96 -16.86
N PRO A 366 15.65 7.61 -15.57
CA PRO A 366 15.80 8.56 -14.46
C PRO A 366 17.20 9.16 -14.39
N GLY A 367 18.22 8.35 -14.68
CA GLY A 367 19.62 8.79 -14.72
C GLY A 367 19.88 9.74 -15.89
N VAL A 368 19.47 9.36 -17.10
CA VAL A 368 19.68 10.18 -18.32
C VAL A 368 18.91 11.49 -18.24
N VAL A 369 17.62 11.45 -17.93
CA VAL A 369 16.77 12.65 -17.86
C VAL A 369 17.23 13.58 -16.76
N GLY A 370 17.54 13.03 -15.57
CA GLY A 370 18.03 13.83 -14.45
C GLY A 370 19.40 14.43 -14.71
N PHE A 371 20.31 13.70 -15.37
CA PHE A 371 21.61 14.23 -15.78
C PHE A 371 21.48 15.37 -16.79
N LEU A 372 20.65 15.20 -17.83
CA LEU A 372 20.40 16.25 -18.82
C LEU A 372 19.79 17.50 -18.18
N TYR A 373 18.84 17.32 -17.26
CA TYR A 373 18.24 18.42 -16.51
C TYR A 373 19.26 19.15 -15.63
N LEU A 374 20.09 18.42 -14.88
CA LEU A 374 21.14 19.04 -14.07
C LEU A 374 22.18 19.77 -14.90
N PHE A 375 22.59 19.19 -16.03
CA PHE A 375 23.53 19.83 -16.94
C PHE A 375 22.95 21.12 -17.53
N TRP A 376 21.66 21.10 -17.89
CA TRP A 376 20.94 22.30 -18.30
C TRP A 376 20.90 23.36 -17.21
N VAL A 377 20.52 22.99 -15.98
CA VAL A 377 20.48 23.92 -14.83
C VAL A 377 21.86 24.51 -14.59
N PHE A 378 22.90 23.68 -14.54
CA PHE A 378 24.29 24.10 -14.37
C PHE A 378 24.72 25.10 -15.46
N TYR A 379 24.49 24.76 -16.73
CA TYR A 379 24.83 25.61 -17.85
C TYR A 379 24.10 26.95 -17.81
N SER A 380 22.80 26.93 -17.53
CA SER A 380 21.97 28.13 -17.39
C SER A 380 22.46 29.01 -16.24
N THR A 381 22.80 28.42 -15.10
CA THR A 381 23.32 29.16 -13.95
C THR A 381 24.68 29.77 -14.25
N ILE A 382 25.62 29.02 -14.86
CA ILE A 382 26.92 29.58 -15.24
C ILE A 382 26.76 30.75 -16.21
N ARG A 383 25.94 30.60 -17.25
CA ARG A 383 25.69 31.68 -18.22
C ARG A 383 25.10 32.92 -17.55
N HIS A 384 24.16 32.74 -16.63
CA HIS A 384 23.58 33.83 -15.85
C HIS A 384 24.65 34.54 -15.02
N VAL A 385 25.45 33.78 -14.27
CA VAL A 385 26.51 34.33 -13.42
C VAL A 385 27.58 35.06 -14.24
N GLN A 386 27.98 34.50 -15.38
CA GLN A 386 28.88 35.18 -16.31
C GLN A 386 28.30 36.50 -16.80
N ALA A 387 27.03 36.53 -17.22
CA ALA A 387 26.39 37.76 -17.68
C ALA A 387 26.32 38.83 -16.58
N VAL A 388 26.00 38.44 -15.35
CA VAL A 388 25.98 39.36 -14.19
C VAL A 388 27.38 39.90 -13.90
N LEU A 389 28.39 39.02 -13.87
CA LEU A 389 29.78 39.43 -13.64
C LEU A 389 30.31 40.34 -14.76
N GLU A 390 30.02 40.04 -16.01
CA GLU A 390 30.40 40.88 -17.15
C GLU A 390 29.69 42.24 -17.14
N GLN A 391 28.41 42.29 -16.76
CA GLN A 391 27.63 43.52 -16.77
C GLN A 391 27.98 44.45 -15.61
N PHE A 392 28.16 43.92 -14.41
CA PHE A 392 28.30 44.71 -13.19
C PHE A 392 29.74 44.77 -12.64
N MET A 393 30.60 43.82 -12.99
CA MET A 393 31.96 43.67 -12.45
C MET A 393 32.96 43.29 -13.57
N ALA A 394 32.86 43.97 -14.72
CA ALA A 394 33.60 43.62 -15.94
C ALA A 394 35.12 43.61 -15.74
N PHE A 395 35.66 44.46 -14.87
CA PHE A 395 37.08 44.57 -14.62
C PHE A 395 37.58 43.40 -13.77
N GLU A 396 36.91 43.13 -12.66
CA GLU A 396 37.15 42.04 -11.72
C GLU A 396 36.99 40.69 -12.43
N TYR A 397 35.93 40.54 -13.24
CA TYR A 397 35.69 39.34 -14.02
C TYR A 397 36.85 39.03 -14.99
N ARG A 398 37.38 40.03 -15.69
CA ARG A 398 38.57 39.85 -16.56
C ARG A 398 39.83 39.48 -15.76
N GLN A 399 39.97 39.96 -14.53
CA GLN A 399 41.09 39.56 -13.66
C GLN A 399 40.95 38.11 -13.21
N ILE A 400 39.74 37.65 -12.88
CA ILE A 400 39.46 36.25 -12.55
C ILE A 400 39.77 35.35 -13.76
N LEU A 401 39.37 35.74 -14.98
CA LEU A 401 39.70 34.99 -16.19
C LEU A 401 41.21 34.90 -16.44
N ARG A 402 41.99 35.88 -15.98
CA ARG A 402 43.46 35.87 -16.03
C ARG A 402 44.12 35.08 -14.89
N GLY A 403 43.33 34.55 -13.95
CA GLY A 403 43.81 33.75 -12.83
C GLY A 403 44.39 34.56 -11.67
N VAL A 404 43.97 35.83 -11.50
CA VAL A 404 44.38 36.64 -10.33
C VAL A 404 43.59 36.20 -9.09
N PRO A 405 44.24 35.76 -7.99
CA PRO A 405 43.57 35.08 -6.88
C PRO A 405 42.86 36.00 -5.85
N ASP A 406 43.20 37.30 -5.78
CA ASP A 406 42.79 38.21 -4.69
C ASP A 406 41.70 39.22 -5.07
N VAL A 407 40.83 38.88 -6.02
CA VAL A 407 39.76 39.79 -6.46
C VAL A 407 38.53 39.60 -5.59
N ALA A 408 38.29 40.49 -4.63
CA ALA A 408 37.09 40.45 -3.81
C ALA A 408 35.86 40.88 -4.61
N LEU A 409 34.96 39.95 -4.94
CA LEU A 409 33.74 40.26 -5.70
C LEU A 409 32.66 40.84 -4.76
N ARG A 410 32.57 40.32 -3.53
CA ARG A 410 31.60 40.81 -2.52
C ARG A 410 31.78 42.27 -2.09
N HIS A 411 33.00 42.80 -2.16
CA HIS A 411 33.27 44.19 -1.79
C HIS A 411 33.10 45.18 -2.95
N THR A 412 33.04 44.67 -4.19
CA THR A 412 32.97 45.49 -5.42
C THR A 412 31.57 45.49 -6.03
N GLY A 413 30.80 44.40 -5.87
CA GLY A 413 29.41 44.31 -6.30
C GLY A 413 28.42 44.77 -5.22
N VAL A 414 27.53 45.70 -5.55
CA VAL A 414 26.46 46.23 -4.67
C VAL A 414 25.46 45.14 -4.27
N GLY A 415 25.81 44.21 -3.37
CA GLY A 415 24.93 43.13 -2.87
C GLY A 415 24.37 42.15 -3.92
N ILE A 416 24.63 42.36 -5.21
CA ILE A 416 24.08 41.59 -6.34
C ILE A 416 24.53 40.13 -6.28
N ILE A 417 25.74 39.88 -5.77
CA ILE A 417 26.26 38.52 -5.61
C ILE A 417 25.43 37.74 -4.59
N ASP A 418 25.18 38.33 -3.44
CA ASP A 418 24.45 37.67 -2.36
C ASP A 418 22.95 37.57 -2.67
N LEU A 419 22.38 38.52 -3.43
CA LEU A 419 20.95 38.56 -3.77
C LEU A 419 20.55 37.77 -5.02
N ASP A 420 21.40 37.68 -6.05
CA ASP A 420 21.05 37.05 -7.33
C ASP A 420 21.93 35.85 -7.69
N VAL A 421 23.24 35.92 -7.44
CA VAL A 421 24.18 34.84 -7.83
C VAL A 421 24.14 33.68 -6.84
N GLN A 422 24.27 33.97 -5.55
CA GLN A 422 24.39 32.97 -4.50
C GLN A 422 23.14 32.07 -4.39
N PRO A 423 21.89 32.58 -4.33
CA PRO A 423 20.71 31.72 -4.19
C PRO A 423 20.51 30.78 -5.37
N LYS A 424 20.77 31.25 -6.60
CA LYS A 424 20.67 30.43 -7.83
C LYS A 424 21.69 29.29 -7.82
N ALA A 425 22.88 29.58 -7.34
CA ALA A 425 23.93 28.59 -7.33
C ALA A 425 23.83 27.59 -6.18
N GLU A 426 23.41 28.03 -5.00
CA GLU A 426 23.02 27.15 -3.89
C GLU A 426 21.90 26.20 -4.32
N SER A 427 20.90 26.71 -5.05
CA SER A 427 19.81 25.90 -5.62
C SER A 427 20.36 24.86 -6.61
N ALA A 428 21.31 25.23 -7.48
CA ALA A 428 21.92 24.32 -8.43
C ALA A 428 22.77 23.24 -7.73
N ALA A 429 23.50 23.59 -6.66
CA ALA A 429 24.27 22.65 -5.85
C ALA A 429 23.36 21.70 -5.05
N LEU A 430 22.25 22.22 -4.51
CA LEU A 430 21.22 21.42 -3.83
C LEU A 430 20.61 20.39 -4.78
N LEU A 431 20.18 20.79 -5.97
CA LEU A 431 19.63 19.88 -6.98
C LEU A 431 20.64 18.79 -7.37
N PHE A 432 21.90 19.18 -7.55
CA PHE A 432 23.00 18.25 -7.83
C PHE A 432 23.15 17.20 -6.71
N LEU A 433 23.23 17.63 -5.45
CA LEU A 433 23.37 16.70 -4.32
C LEU A 433 22.11 15.84 -4.11
N LEU A 434 20.90 16.38 -4.32
CA LEU A 434 19.62 15.65 -4.26
C LEU A 434 19.53 14.54 -5.29
N PHE A 435 20.01 14.78 -6.50
CA PHE A 435 19.99 13.79 -7.57
C PHE A 435 20.79 12.53 -7.24
N ALA A 436 21.85 12.65 -6.42
CA ALA A 436 22.67 11.53 -5.96
C ALA A 436 21.83 10.42 -5.31
N VAL A 437 20.76 10.78 -4.60
CA VAL A 437 19.87 9.85 -3.88
C VAL A 437 18.55 9.64 -4.62
N LEU A 438 18.02 10.68 -5.27
CA LEU A 438 16.73 10.59 -5.95
C LEU A 438 16.76 9.64 -7.15
N CYS A 439 17.84 9.66 -7.94
CA CYS A 439 18.00 8.73 -9.06
C CYS A 439 17.93 7.26 -8.63
N PRO A 440 18.80 6.76 -7.71
CA PRO A 440 18.76 5.36 -7.32
C PRO A 440 17.42 4.97 -6.65
N LEU A 441 16.74 5.88 -5.94
CA LEU A 441 15.40 5.64 -5.39
C LEU A 441 14.35 5.38 -6.49
N VAL A 442 14.31 6.23 -7.52
CA VAL A 442 13.37 6.07 -8.65
C VAL A 442 13.67 4.80 -9.43
N VAL A 443 14.95 4.53 -9.72
CA VAL A 443 15.39 3.29 -10.39
C VAL A 443 14.97 2.05 -9.59
N THR A 444 15.17 2.06 -8.27
CA THR A 444 14.75 0.96 -7.39
C THR A 444 13.24 0.76 -7.40
N LYS A 445 12.48 1.86 -7.36
CA LYS A 445 11.02 1.80 -7.41
C LYS A 445 10.54 1.19 -8.73
N LEU A 446 11.11 1.59 -9.86
CA LEU A 446 10.80 1.02 -11.18
C LEU A 446 11.16 -0.47 -11.26
N PHE A 447 12.36 -0.85 -10.83
CA PHE A 447 12.83 -2.23 -10.86
C PHE A 447 11.94 -3.18 -10.04
N ARG A 448 11.42 -2.73 -8.89
CA ARG A 448 10.49 -3.51 -8.06
C ARG A 448 9.15 -3.81 -8.75
N TYR A 449 8.75 -3.04 -9.77
CA TYR A 449 7.56 -3.33 -10.56
C TYR A 449 7.80 -4.36 -11.67
N TYR A 450 9.04 -4.77 -11.92
CA TYR A 450 9.35 -5.70 -13.00
C TYR A 450 9.01 -7.15 -12.59
N PRO A 451 8.58 -8.00 -13.55
CA PRO A 451 8.42 -9.43 -13.32
C PRO A 451 9.70 -10.09 -12.79
N ARG A 452 9.57 -11.08 -11.90
CA ARG A 452 10.71 -11.72 -11.20
C ARG A 452 11.74 -12.36 -12.13
N ASN A 453 11.29 -12.94 -13.24
CA ASN A 453 12.16 -13.49 -14.28
C ASN A 453 13.05 -12.40 -14.90
N LEU A 454 12.46 -11.24 -15.22
CA LEU A 454 13.19 -10.10 -15.80
C LEU A 454 14.09 -9.38 -14.79
N GLN A 455 13.72 -9.37 -13.50
CA GLN A 455 14.60 -8.85 -12.45
C GLN A 455 15.94 -9.62 -12.38
N ARG A 456 15.91 -10.93 -12.63
CA ARG A 456 17.14 -11.74 -12.67
C ARG A 456 18.02 -11.38 -13.87
N ASP A 457 17.42 -11.22 -15.05
CA ASP A 457 18.14 -10.93 -16.29
C ASP A 457 18.67 -9.48 -16.33
N LEU A 458 17.91 -8.53 -15.80
CA LEU A 458 18.23 -7.09 -15.80
C LEU A 458 18.92 -6.63 -14.51
N GLY A 459 19.29 -7.54 -13.60
CA GLY A 459 19.91 -7.20 -12.33
C GLY A 459 21.22 -6.43 -12.45
N TRP A 460 22.03 -6.72 -13.48
CA TRP A 460 23.27 -5.97 -13.76
C TRP A 460 22.98 -4.53 -14.22
N LEU A 461 21.95 -4.35 -15.04
CA LEU A 461 21.54 -3.05 -15.55
C LEU A 461 20.93 -2.20 -14.43
N TYR A 462 20.21 -2.83 -13.50
CA TYR A 462 19.78 -2.19 -12.26
C TYR A 462 20.96 -1.61 -11.48
N SER A 463 22.04 -2.38 -11.28
CA SER A 463 23.26 -1.89 -10.61
C SER A 463 23.86 -0.67 -11.34
N ILE A 464 23.92 -0.71 -12.67
CA ILE A 464 24.38 0.44 -13.47
C ILE A 464 23.45 1.64 -13.29
N GLY A 465 22.13 1.45 -13.31
CA GLY A 465 21.16 2.52 -13.12
C GLY A 465 21.27 3.21 -11.76
N LEU A 466 21.65 2.48 -10.71
CA LEU A 466 21.89 3.06 -9.37
C LEU A 466 23.09 4.02 -9.35
N ILE A 467 24.21 3.59 -9.95
CA ILE A 467 25.48 4.36 -9.99
C ILE A 467 25.60 5.28 -11.21
N PHE A 468 24.60 5.28 -12.09
CA PHE A 468 24.59 6.06 -13.32
C PHE A 468 24.91 7.55 -13.11
N PRO A 469 24.38 8.22 -12.06
CA PRO A 469 24.73 9.62 -11.81
C PRO A 469 26.24 9.86 -11.69
N VAL A 470 26.96 9.00 -10.96
CA VAL A 470 28.41 9.11 -10.80
C VAL A 470 29.13 8.85 -12.13
N LEU A 471 28.72 7.79 -12.85
CA LEU A 471 29.32 7.47 -14.15
C LEU A 471 29.12 8.60 -15.17
N ALA A 472 27.93 9.19 -15.22
CA ALA A 472 27.61 10.27 -16.13
C ALA A 472 28.45 11.52 -15.83
N PHE A 473 28.60 11.90 -14.56
CA PHE A 473 29.44 13.04 -14.18
C PHE A 473 30.94 12.80 -14.40
N LEU A 474 31.43 11.57 -14.18
CA LEU A 474 32.80 11.21 -14.55
C LEU A 474 33.04 11.28 -16.05
N ALA A 475 32.07 10.88 -16.87
CA ALA A 475 32.17 10.92 -18.33
C ALA A 475 32.28 12.36 -18.87
N VAL A 476 31.76 13.35 -18.13
CA VAL A 476 31.84 14.77 -18.52
C VAL A 476 32.86 15.57 -17.70
N TRP A 477 33.68 14.91 -16.89
CA TRP A 477 34.58 15.55 -15.93
C TRP A 477 35.52 16.60 -16.54
N ASP A 478 35.93 16.37 -17.79
CA ASP A 478 36.87 17.22 -18.51
C ASP A 478 36.19 18.26 -19.43
N LEU A 479 34.86 18.38 -19.40
CA LEU A 479 34.16 19.37 -20.21
C LEU A 479 34.64 20.80 -19.87
N PRO A 480 34.91 21.66 -20.87
CA PRO A 480 35.36 23.03 -20.65
C PRO A 480 34.43 23.85 -19.74
N ALA A 481 33.12 23.56 -19.77
CA ALA A 481 32.14 24.21 -18.91
C ALA A 481 32.37 23.93 -17.41
N LEU A 482 32.85 22.73 -17.06
CA LEU A 482 33.18 22.34 -15.68
C LEU A 482 34.60 22.78 -15.28
N ASN A 483 35.45 23.11 -16.25
CA ASN A 483 36.82 23.56 -16.07
C ASN A 483 36.98 25.09 -16.23
N HIS A 484 35.88 25.83 -16.24
CA HIS A 484 35.93 27.26 -16.47
C HIS A 484 36.69 27.97 -15.33
N PRO A 485 37.65 28.88 -15.63
CA PRO A 485 38.53 29.49 -14.61
C PRO A 485 37.77 30.24 -13.51
N MET A 486 36.59 30.80 -13.84
CA MET A 486 35.67 31.41 -12.87
C MET A 486 35.29 30.48 -11.71
N LEU A 487 35.16 29.17 -11.95
CA LEU A 487 34.77 28.18 -10.94
C LEU A 487 35.90 27.87 -9.94
N ALA A 488 37.13 28.30 -10.22
CA ALA A 488 38.24 28.21 -9.29
C ALA A 488 38.24 29.36 -8.26
N HIS A 489 37.43 30.41 -8.48
CA HIS A 489 37.35 31.54 -7.57
C HIS A 489 36.69 31.15 -6.24
N HIS A 490 37.29 31.55 -5.12
CA HIS A 490 36.86 31.14 -3.78
C HIS A 490 35.42 31.56 -3.46
N GLU A 491 34.99 32.74 -3.89
CA GLU A 491 33.61 33.23 -3.72
C GLU A 491 32.59 32.54 -4.64
N LEU A 492 33.02 31.78 -5.66
CA LEU A 492 32.14 31.09 -6.61
C LEU A 492 32.24 29.56 -6.49
N LEU A 493 32.90 29.06 -5.43
CA LEU A 493 33.12 27.62 -5.21
C LEU A 493 31.83 26.81 -5.15
N PHE A 494 30.71 27.43 -4.74
CA PHE A 494 29.40 26.78 -4.69
C PHE A 494 28.85 26.41 -6.08
N LEU A 495 29.31 27.06 -7.15
CA LEU A 495 28.98 26.70 -8.54
C LEU A 495 29.81 25.52 -9.03
N ASN A 496 30.91 25.21 -8.35
CA ASN A 496 31.86 24.21 -8.80
C ASN A 496 31.40 22.81 -8.35
N TYR A 497 30.67 22.12 -9.25
CA TYR A 497 30.26 20.75 -9.02
C TYR A 497 31.42 19.79 -8.72
N ARG A 498 32.66 20.09 -9.14
CA ARG A 498 33.83 19.24 -8.82
C ARG A 498 34.17 19.30 -7.34
N THR A 499 34.00 20.44 -6.69
CA THR A 499 34.19 20.59 -5.24
C THR A 499 33.14 19.77 -4.46
N HIS A 500 31.92 19.69 -4.98
CA HIS A 500 30.84 18.91 -4.38
C HIS A 500 30.83 17.43 -4.80
N PHE A 501 31.61 17.06 -5.82
CA PHE A 501 31.60 15.72 -6.40
C PHE A 501 31.99 14.59 -5.41
N PRO A 502 32.97 14.74 -4.50
CA PRO A 502 33.27 13.70 -3.52
C PRO A 502 32.08 13.36 -2.63
N TYR A 503 31.32 14.38 -2.19
CA TYR A 503 30.10 14.19 -1.40
C TYR A 503 28.99 13.57 -2.24
N PHE A 504 28.80 14.04 -3.47
CA PHE A 504 27.84 13.48 -4.41
C PHE A 504 28.11 11.99 -4.67
N ALA A 505 29.36 11.61 -4.93
CA ALA A 505 29.76 10.24 -5.16
C ALA A 505 29.56 9.38 -3.90
N ALA A 506 29.95 9.88 -2.73
CA ALA A 506 29.73 9.18 -1.46
C ALA A 506 28.24 8.93 -1.20
N PHE A 507 27.38 9.96 -1.36
CA PHE A 507 25.94 9.82 -1.17
C PHE A 507 25.32 8.86 -2.19
N ASN A 508 25.69 8.96 -3.47
CA ASN A 508 25.16 8.06 -4.49
C ASN A 508 25.59 6.60 -4.25
N LEU A 509 26.87 6.35 -3.93
CA LEU A 509 27.38 5.01 -3.66
C LEU A 509 26.74 4.41 -2.40
N PHE A 510 26.60 5.20 -1.33
CA PHE A 510 25.94 4.75 -0.10
C PHE A 510 24.46 4.43 -0.33
N ALA A 511 23.72 5.32 -1.00
CA ALA A 511 22.32 5.09 -1.36
C ALA A 511 22.17 3.87 -2.28
N SER A 512 23.05 3.72 -3.27
CA SER A 512 23.08 2.58 -4.19
C SER A 512 23.33 1.27 -3.46
N ALA A 513 24.33 1.23 -2.57
CA ALA A 513 24.64 0.05 -1.77
C ALA A 513 23.46 -0.33 -0.86
N TYR A 514 22.87 0.65 -0.17
CA TYR A 514 21.68 0.43 0.67
C TYR A 514 20.51 -0.13 -0.14
N LEU A 515 20.17 0.49 -1.27
CA LEU A 515 19.02 0.09 -2.09
C LEU A 515 19.24 -1.26 -2.78
N PHE A 516 20.46 -1.54 -3.23
CA PHE A 516 20.84 -2.84 -3.77
C PHE A 516 20.65 -3.96 -2.73
N LEU A 517 21.15 -3.77 -1.51
CA LEU A 517 21.00 -4.73 -0.41
C LEU A 517 19.54 -4.84 0.07
N SER A 518 18.77 -3.75 0.01
CA SER A 518 17.34 -3.74 0.34
C SER A 518 16.52 -4.56 -0.66
N VAL A 519 16.74 -4.39 -1.98
CA VAL A 519 16.06 -5.19 -3.01
C VAL A 519 16.42 -6.67 -2.90
N GLY A 520 17.67 -6.98 -2.56
CA GLY A 520 18.12 -8.36 -2.31
C GLY A 520 17.61 -8.97 -1.01
N GLY A 521 16.83 -8.23 -0.19
CA GLY A 521 16.29 -8.71 1.08
C GLY A 521 17.34 -8.93 2.18
N ARG A 522 18.61 -8.59 1.96
CA ARG A 522 19.69 -8.79 2.94
C ARG A 522 19.56 -7.84 4.13
N ILE A 523 19.14 -6.61 3.87
CA ILE A 523 18.85 -5.62 4.92
C ILE A 523 17.67 -6.09 5.77
N ASP A 524 16.61 -6.56 5.13
CA ASP A 524 15.43 -7.07 5.83
C ASP A 524 15.74 -8.34 6.65
N ALA A 525 16.63 -9.21 6.16
CA ALA A 525 17.11 -10.36 6.89
C ALA A 525 17.98 -9.97 8.10
N TRP A 526 18.79 -8.92 7.97
CA TRP A 526 19.70 -8.47 9.04
C TRP A 526 18.97 -7.70 10.16
N LEU A 527 17.99 -6.86 9.82
CA LEU A 527 17.26 -6.02 10.77
C LEU A 527 16.14 -6.76 11.54
N GLY A 528 15.73 -7.95 11.09
CA GLY A 528 14.64 -8.71 11.69
C GLY A 528 13.26 -8.02 11.55
N LYS A 529 12.24 -8.57 12.23
CA LYS A 529 10.85 -8.05 12.23
C LYS A 529 10.64 -6.97 13.31
N GLY A 530 11.47 -5.93 13.34
CA GLY A 530 11.42 -4.88 14.36
C GLY A 530 11.14 -3.46 13.83
N PRO A 531 10.88 -2.49 14.72
CA PRO A 531 10.69 -1.07 14.37
C PRO A 531 11.92 -0.45 13.69
N LEU A 532 13.10 -1.05 13.89
CA LEU A 532 14.36 -0.66 13.26
C LEU A 532 14.29 -0.65 11.72
N ARG A 533 13.42 -1.47 11.12
CA ARG A 533 13.23 -1.54 9.66
C ARG A 533 12.70 -0.24 9.07
N VAL A 534 11.91 0.51 9.83
CA VAL A 534 11.36 1.82 9.43
C VAL A 534 12.23 2.97 9.96
N LEU A 535 12.77 2.82 11.18
CA LEU A 535 13.59 3.86 11.81
C LEU A 535 14.89 4.11 11.04
N LEU A 536 15.61 3.06 10.64
CA LEU A 536 16.90 3.18 9.97
C LEU A 536 16.86 4.01 8.67
N PRO A 537 16.01 3.70 7.67
CA PRO A 537 15.94 4.52 6.45
C PRO A 537 15.52 5.96 6.74
N THR A 538 14.67 6.18 7.75
CA THR A 538 14.23 7.52 8.14
C THR A 538 15.38 8.34 8.72
N VAL A 539 16.16 7.76 9.65
CA VAL A 539 17.33 8.41 10.24
C VAL A 539 18.41 8.68 9.20
N LEU A 540 18.69 7.71 8.31
CA LEU A 540 19.65 7.89 7.22
C LEU A 540 19.23 9.02 6.27
N PHE A 541 17.94 9.09 5.93
CA PHE A 541 17.43 10.14 5.06
C PHE A 541 17.46 11.53 5.73
N LEU A 542 17.08 11.63 7.00
CA LEU A 542 17.18 12.89 7.76
C LEU A 542 18.63 13.34 7.93
N GLY A 543 19.54 12.41 8.23
CA GLY A 543 20.97 12.69 8.31
C GLY A 543 21.54 13.16 6.97
N TYR A 544 21.10 12.56 5.87
CA TYR A 544 21.45 13.03 4.53
C TYR A 544 20.92 14.45 4.24
N LEU A 545 19.66 14.74 4.55
CA LEU A 545 19.10 16.09 4.37
C LEU A 545 19.85 17.13 5.20
N ALA A 546 20.18 16.81 6.45
CA ALA A 546 20.98 17.68 7.31
C ALA A 546 22.39 17.90 6.75
N ALA A 547 23.04 16.87 6.23
CA ALA A 547 24.35 16.97 5.60
C ALA A 547 24.31 17.83 4.34
N VAL A 548 23.32 17.65 3.46
CA VAL A 548 23.13 18.46 2.25
C VAL A 548 22.85 19.92 2.63
N PHE A 549 21.99 20.15 3.63
CA PHE A 549 21.72 21.50 4.13
C PHE A 549 22.99 22.18 4.65
N GLY A 550 23.79 21.47 5.46
CA GLY A 550 25.07 21.97 5.97
C GLY A 550 26.09 22.24 4.86
N LEU A 551 26.17 21.38 3.85
CA LEU A 551 27.11 21.54 2.73
C LEU A 551 26.75 22.72 1.80
N VAL A 552 25.47 22.95 1.55
CA VAL A 552 25.00 24.00 0.63
C VAL A 552 24.83 25.31 1.36
N TYR A 553 24.06 25.33 2.45
CA TYR A 553 23.66 26.55 3.14
C TYR A 553 24.52 26.87 4.36
N GLY A 554 25.32 25.93 4.87
CA GLY A 554 26.11 26.15 6.09
C GLY A 554 26.98 27.41 6.03
N ARG A 555 27.61 27.70 4.88
CA ARG A 555 28.39 28.95 4.71
C ARG A 555 27.52 30.19 4.75
N SER A 556 26.38 30.18 4.05
CA SER A 556 25.45 31.32 4.01
C SER A 556 24.82 31.61 5.38
N TRP A 557 24.46 30.59 6.13
CA TRP A 557 23.81 30.73 7.43
C TRP A 557 24.79 30.98 8.59
N LEU A 558 25.97 30.37 8.57
CA LEU A 558 26.95 30.51 9.65
C LEU A 558 27.88 31.72 9.47
N SER A 559 27.88 32.38 8.30
CA SER A 559 28.61 33.65 8.12
C SER A 559 27.82 34.89 8.55
N ILE A 560 26.53 34.71 8.88
CA ILE A 560 25.65 35.76 9.42
C ILE A 560 25.80 35.88 10.95
N TRP A 561 26.41 34.87 11.60
CA TRP A 561 26.78 34.84 13.02
C TRP A 561 28.29 34.97 13.16
#